data_AF-A0A3Q2ULM3-F1
#
_entry.id   AF-A0A3Q2ULM3-F1
#
_cell.length_a   1.000
_cell.length_b   1.000
_cell.length_c   1.000
_cell.angle_alpha   90.00
_cell.angle_beta   90.00
_cell.angle_gamma   90.00
#
_symmetry.space_group_name_H-M   'P 1'
#
loop_
_entity.id
_entity.type
_entity.pdbx_description
1 polymer ?
#
loop_
_entity_poly.entity_id
_entity_poly.type
_entity_poly.pdbx_seq_one_letter_code
_entity_poly.pdbx_strand_id
1 'polypeptide(L)'
;KITYLQKLPTAALNFLDLRVAVLGNVDSGKSTLLGVLTQGELDNGRGRARLNLFRHLHEIQTGRTSSISFEILGFNSKGEVYMNSSN
;
A
#
# COMPACT_ATOMS: atom_id res chain seq x y z
N LYS A 1 8.27 26.99 -19.90
CA LYS A 1 8.08 25.59 -20.38
C LYS A 1 6.67 25.18 -19.93
N ILE A 2 5.69 25.27 -20.82
CA ILE A 2 4.28 25.02 -20.50
C ILE A 2 4.01 23.53 -20.73
N THR A 3 3.66 22.79 -19.67
CA THR A 3 3.25 21.39 -19.77
C THR A 3 1.73 21.37 -19.98
N TYR A 4 1.28 20.92 -21.15
CA TYR A 4 -0.13 20.67 -21.41
C TYR A 4 -0.49 19.30 -20.84
N LEU A 5 -1.35 19.27 -19.82
CA LEU A 5 -2.03 18.04 -19.42
C LEU A 5 -3.22 17.85 -20.35
N GLN A 6 -3.07 16.99 -21.36
CA GLN A 6 -4.20 16.51 -22.13
C GLN A 6 -5.08 15.67 -21.18
N LYS A 7 -6.24 16.22 -20.80
CA LYS A 7 -7.29 15.44 -20.15
C LYS A 7 -7.84 14.49 -21.21
N LEU A 8 -7.32 13.26 -21.22
CA LEU A 8 -7.83 12.18 -22.06
C LEU A 8 -9.35 12.09 -21.87
N PRO A 9 -10.13 11.87 -22.95
CA PRO A 9 -11.57 11.78 -22.83
C PRO A 9 -11.91 10.66 -21.86
N THR A 10 -12.67 11.00 -20.82
CA THR A 10 -13.08 10.18 -19.67
C THR A 10 -14.03 9.02 -20.04
N ALA A 11 -13.92 8.48 -21.26
CA ALA A 11 -14.92 7.62 -21.88
C ALA A 11 -14.42 6.19 -22.21
N ALA A 12 -13.21 5.77 -21.83
CA ALA A 12 -12.71 4.44 -22.21
C ALA A 12 -11.69 3.77 -21.26
N LEU A 13 -11.69 4.08 -19.96
CA LEU A 13 -11.12 3.15 -18.98
C LEU A 13 -12.13 2.90 -17.87
N ASN A 14 -12.75 1.72 -17.94
CA ASN A 14 -13.48 1.13 -16.82
C ASN A 14 -12.43 0.69 -15.78
N PHE A 15 -11.99 1.62 -14.94
CA PHE A 15 -11.19 1.28 -13.78
C PHE A 15 -12.09 0.74 -12.68
N LEU A 16 -11.81 -0.46 -12.22
CA LEU A 16 -12.44 -1.03 -11.03
C LEU A 16 -11.66 -0.58 -9.80
N ASP A 17 -12.26 0.30 -8.97
CA ASP A 17 -11.73 0.64 -7.64
C ASP A 17 -12.35 -0.29 -6.60
N LEU A 18 -11.50 -1.00 -5.85
CA LEU A 18 -11.92 -1.93 -4.81
C LEU A 18 -11.24 -1.54 -3.49
N ARG A 19 -12.05 -1.27 -2.47
CA ARG A 19 -11.58 -0.87 -1.14
C ARG A 19 -11.71 -2.02 -0.17
N VAL A 20 -10.57 -2.51 0.33
CA VAL A 20 -10.52 -3.55 1.35
C VAL A 20 -10.09 -2.94 2.68
N ALA A 21 -10.82 -3.25 3.75
CA ALA A 21 -10.40 -2.98 5.11
C ALA A 21 -9.91 -4.26 5.78
N VAL A 22 -8.76 -4.22 6.45
CA VAL A 22 -8.21 -5.35 7.20
C VAL A 22 -8.45 -5.13 8.70
N LEU A 23 -9.20 -6.02 9.32
CA LEU A 23 -9.58 -5.98 10.74
C LEU A 23 -9.07 -7.22 11.47
N GLY A 24 -8.89 -7.14 12.79
CA GLY A 24 -8.43 -8.25 13.62
C GLY A 24 -7.68 -7.83 14.87
N ASN A 25 -7.39 -8.79 15.75
CA ASN A 25 -6.76 -8.55 17.06
C ASN A 25 -5.36 -7.93 16.96
N VAL A 26 -4.89 -7.30 18.05
CA VAL A 26 -3.49 -6.83 18.16
C VAL A 26 -2.54 -8.01 17.88
N ASP A 27 -1.41 -7.72 17.22
CA ASP A 27 -0.37 -8.67 16.85
C ASP A 27 -0.75 -9.77 15.83
N SER A 28 -1.96 -9.73 15.25
CA SER A 28 -2.40 -10.66 14.19
C SER A 28 -1.72 -10.47 12.82
N GLY A 29 -0.68 -9.64 12.74
CA GLY A 29 0.09 -9.45 11.50
C GLY A 29 -0.54 -8.55 10.43
N LYS A 30 -1.65 -7.86 10.69
CA LYS A 30 -2.37 -7.03 9.68
C LYS A 30 -1.45 -6.05 8.94
N SER A 31 -0.71 -5.24 9.68
CA SER A 31 0.21 -4.25 9.13
C SER A 31 1.40 -4.90 8.43
N THR A 32 1.79 -6.11 8.86
CA THR A 32 2.86 -6.85 8.18
C THR A 32 2.37 -7.36 6.83
N LEU A 33 1.17 -7.95 6.78
CA LEU A 33 0.57 -8.42 5.54
C LEU A 33 0.34 -7.28 4.54
N LEU A 34 -0.21 -6.15 5.01
CA LEU A 34 -0.39 -4.97 4.16
C LEU A 34 0.95 -4.49 3.60
N GLY A 35 1.99 -4.39 4.42
CA GLY A 35 3.34 -4.00 3.97
C GLY A 35 3.92 -4.95 2.93
N VAL A 36 3.74 -6.27 3.09
CA VAL A 36 4.21 -7.27 2.10
C VAL A 36 3.47 -7.10 0.77
N LEU A 37 2.14 -6.97 0.81
CA LEU A 37 1.32 -6.87 -0.40
C LEU A 37 1.59 -5.58 -1.18
N THR A 38 1.89 -4.48 -0.49
CA THR A 38 2.00 -3.16 -1.14
C THR A 38 3.43 -2.84 -1.56
N GLN A 39 4.43 -3.42 -0.88
CA GLN A 39 5.85 -3.19 -1.19
C GLN A 39 6.49 -4.30 -2.02
N GLY A 40 5.92 -5.50 -2.04
CA GLY A 40 6.45 -6.63 -2.83
C GLY A 40 7.67 -7.30 -2.23
N GLU A 41 8.11 -6.85 -1.05
CA GLU A 41 9.15 -7.50 -0.27
C GLU A 41 8.54 -8.43 0.77
N LEU A 42 9.11 -9.63 0.89
CA LEU A 42 8.74 -10.56 1.94
C LEU A 42 9.20 -10.05 3.30
N ASP A 43 8.36 -10.25 4.32
CA ASP A 43 8.73 -9.94 5.70
C ASP A 43 9.85 -10.86 6.19
N ASN A 44 10.73 -10.34 7.05
CA ASN A 44 11.82 -11.12 7.65
C ASN A 44 11.40 -11.90 8.92
N GLY A 45 10.09 -12.07 9.14
CA GLY A 45 9.52 -12.68 10.34
C GLY A 45 9.57 -11.81 11.60
N ARG A 46 10.10 -10.59 11.50
CA ARG A 46 10.16 -9.60 12.60
C ARG A 46 9.29 -8.38 12.31
N GLY A 47 8.44 -8.42 11.29
CA GLY A 47 7.57 -7.32 10.94
C GLY A 47 8.27 -6.16 10.24
N ARG A 48 9.45 -6.36 9.63
CA ARG A 48 10.14 -5.34 8.82
C ARG A 48 9.22 -4.72 7.76
N ALA A 49 8.36 -5.52 7.13
CA ALA A 49 7.45 -5.04 6.09
C ALA A 49 6.49 -3.96 6.59
N ARG A 50 6.12 -3.97 7.89
CA ARG A 50 5.18 -3.00 8.47
C ARG A 50 5.80 -1.63 8.73
N LEU A 51 7.13 -1.51 8.72
CA LEU A 51 7.83 -0.25 9.03
C LEU A 51 7.44 0.87 8.08
N ASN A 52 7.16 0.53 6.83
CA ASN A 52 6.71 1.48 5.81
C ASN A 52 5.30 2.03 6.06
N LEU A 53 4.52 1.38 6.92
CA LEU A 53 3.18 1.83 7.30
C LEU A 53 3.20 2.72 8.55
N PHE A 54 4.33 2.80 9.27
CA PHE A 54 4.43 3.63 10.46
C PHE A 54 4.57 5.09 10.07
N ARG A 55 3.76 5.93 10.71
CA ARG A 55 3.72 7.38 10.47
C ARG A 55 4.15 8.18 11.68
N HIS A 56 4.16 7.55 12.85
CA HIS A 56 4.52 8.21 14.10
C HIS A 56 5.73 7.57 14.77
N LEU A 57 6.53 8.39 15.44
CA LEU A 57 7.74 7.95 16.12
C LEU A 57 7.46 6.84 17.14
N HIS A 58 6.36 6.94 17.89
CA HIS A 58 5.98 5.92 18.88
C HIS A 58 5.62 4.58 18.25
N GLU A 59 5.18 4.55 16.99
CA GLU A 59 4.92 3.29 16.26
C GLU A 59 6.24 2.59 15.91
N ILE A 60 7.24 3.38 15.48
CA ILE A 60 8.59 2.88 15.17
C ILE A 60 9.26 2.35 16.44
N GLN A 61 9.17 3.08 17.55
CA GLN A 61 9.79 2.71 18.83
C GLN A 61 9.16 1.46 19.45
N THR A 62 7.83 1.34 19.37
CA THR A 62 7.11 0.23 20.03
C THR A 62 6.85 -0.97 19.12
N GLY A 63 6.99 -0.81 17.80
CA GLY A 63 6.61 -1.81 16.82
C GLY A 63 5.09 -2.02 16.67
N ARG A 64 4.27 -1.13 17.27
CA ARG A 64 2.81 -1.21 17.27
C ARG A 64 2.20 -0.17 16.34
N THR A 65 1.28 -0.62 15.48
CA THR A 65 0.46 0.29 14.67
C THR A 65 -0.60 0.94 15.55
N SER A 66 -0.62 2.26 15.55
CA SER A 66 -1.57 3.10 16.30
C SER A 66 -2.43 3.99 15.41
N SER A 67 -2.09 4.05 14.11
CA SER A 67 -2.73 4.86 13.10
C SER A 67 -3.33 4.02 11.98
N ILE A 68 -4.33 4.56 11.29
CA ILE A 68 -4.94 3.93 10.12
C ILE A 68 -4.06 4.24 8.91
N SER A 69 -3.46 3.22 8.29
CA SER A 69 -2.78 3.38 7.00
C SER A 69 -3.71 3.09 5.82
N PHE A 70 -3.44 3.78 4.71
CA PHE A 70 -4.08 3.56 3.42
C PHE A 70 -2.97 3.29 2.42
N GLU A 71 -3.06 2.15 1.74
CA GLU A 71 -2.10 1.74 0.73
C GLU A 71 -2.83 1.53 -0.59
N ILE A 72 -2.15 1.81 -1.69
CA ILE A 72 -2.69 1.65 -3.04
C ILE A 72 -1.87 0.58 -3.76
N LEU A 73 -2.54 -0.46 -4.26
CA LEU A 73 -1.94 -1.50 -5.08
C LEU A 73 -2.59 -1.47 -6.47
N GLY A 74 -1.78 -1.19 -7.50
CA GLY A 74 -2.24 -1.14 -8.88
C GLY A 74 -2.07 -2.48 -9.57
N PHE A 75 -3.02 -2.84 -10.44
CA PHE A 75 -2.94 -4.01 -11.31
C PHE A 75 -3.20 -3.62 -12.76
N ASN A 76 -2.52 -4.28 -13.69
CA ASN A 76 -2.84 -4.16 -15.11
C ASN A 76 -3.98 -5.10 -15.52
N SER A 77 -4.41 -5.04 -16.79
CA SER A 77 -5.50 -5.87 -17.31
C SER A 77 -5.21 -7.39 -17.30
N LYS A 78 -3.95 -7.80 -17.10
CA LYS A 78 -3.55 -9.21 -16.96
C LYS A 78 -3.48 -9.65 -15.49
N GLY A 79 -3.76 -8.75 -14.54
CA GLY A 79 -3.63 -9.01 -13.10
C GLY A 79 -2.20 -8.92 -12.58
N GLU A 80 -1.27 -8.38 -13.37
CA GLU A 80 0.11 -8.16 -12.91
C GLU A 80 0.18 -6.88 -12.08
N VAL A 81 0.93 -6.92 -10.98
CA VAL A 81 1.08 -5.80 -10.07
C VAL A 81 1.90 -4.68 -10.72
N TYR A 82 1.37 -3.46 -10.71
CA TYR A 82 2.09 -2.25 -11.04
C TYR A 82 2.67 -1.66 -9.74
N MET A 83 3.90 -2.05 -9.39
CA MET A 83 4.60 -1.46 -8.26
C MET A 83 5.31 -0.19 -8.70
N ASN A 84 5.02 0.94 -8.04
CA ASN A 84 5.92 2.08 -8.04
C ASN A 84 7.14 1.70 -7.22
N SER A 85 8.16 1.14 -7.88
CA SER A 85 9.49 1.05 -7.30
C SER A 85 10.03 2.49 -7.18
N SER A 86 9.90 3.05 -5.98
CA SER A 86 10.65 4.23 -5.60
C SER A 86 12.12 3.83 -5.55
N ASN A 87 12.90 4.25 -6.56
CA ASN A 87 14.36 4.23 -6.53
C ASN A 87 14.91 5.02 -5.34
#